data_AF-A0A9D7S6U1-F1
#
_entry.id   AF-A0A9D7S6U1-F1
#
_cell.length_a   1.000
_cell.length_b   1.000
_cell.length_c   1.000
_cell.angle_alpha   90.00
_cell.angle_beta   90.00
_cell.angle_gamma   90.00
#
_symmetry.space_group_name_H-M   'P 1'
#
loop_
_entity.id
_entity.type
_entity.pdbx_description
1 polymer ?
#
loop_
_entity_poly.entity_id
_entity_poly.type
_entity_poly.pdbx_seq_one_letter_code
_entity_poly.pdbx_strand_id
1 'polypeptide(L)'
;MKKIDRSSINISLSVSIILLLLSSCISRRHISKLRKPAVSISDTIKDFKNYNQPDFIKMEDLLRTSQERAQKSAFIKNIKENIYLIVDQKVAFTVILNGNEITIERGKKTGITPTLLIPFSPTIAQNLANVLEDLKLDQEEIFYVSYIVFIPCLNRMYSMPYLFETSMYKGRLDNYLQFLIKNPDGYTYHGQNVEISGTVVNVDGMFIIMPGLVGDPDIRLELTLDQAIELYKYVVYDAVKDQSKMEKMKLFKKYSNLVKECTIYERSWH
;
A
#
# COMPACT_ATOMS: atom_id res chain seq x y z
N MET A 1 -3.32 -28.51 -19.89
CA MET A 1 -3.80 -27.62 -18.81
C MET A 1 -3.49 -28.26 -17.47
N LYS A 2 -2.54 -27.70 -16.70
CA LYS A 2 -2.20 -28.22 -15.36
C LYS A 2 -3.30 -27.82 -14.38
N LYS A 3 -3.93 -28.80 -13.73
CA LYS A 3 -4.85 -28.59 -12.61
C LYS A 3 -4.05 -28.00 -11.45
N ILE A 4 -4.37 -26.77 -11.09
CA ILE A 4 -3.83 -26.12 -9.89
C ILE A 4 -4.63 -26.66 -8.69
N ASP A 5 -3.90 -27.07 -7.66
CA ASP A 5 -4.43 -27.64 -6.43
C ASP A 5 -5.23 -26.58 -5.64
N ARG A 6 -6.54 -26.82 -5.51
CA ARG A 6 -7.52 -25.90 -4.92
C ARG A 6 -7.41 -25.82 -3.39
N SER A 7 -6.66 -26.72 -2.75
CA SER A 7 -6.50 -26.74 -1.30
C SER A 7 -5.48 -25.70 -0.80
N SER A 8 -4.42 -25.45 -1.56
CA SER A 8 -3.45 -24.36 -1.32
C SER A 8 -3.99 -22.96 -1.63
N ILE A 9 -5.02 -22.87 -2.48
CA ILE A 9 -5.67 -21.61 -2.87
C ILE A 9 -6.60 -21.10 -1.75
N ASN A 10 -7.32 -21.98 -1.05
CA ASN A 10 -8.27 -21.56 0.00
C ASN A 10 -7.59 -21.04 1.29
N ILE A 11 -6.38 -21.51 1.61
CA ILE A 11 -5.58 -20.99 2.73
C ILE A 11 -4.89 -19.67 2.34
N SER A 12 -4.60 -19.49 1.04
CA SER A 12 -4.03 -18.26 0.48
C SER A 12 -5.05 -17.12 0.30
N LEU A 13 -6.33 -17.42 0.04
CA LEU A 13 -7.37 -16.42 -0.22
C LEU A 13 -7.92 -15.73 1.05
N SER A 14 -7.98 -16.46 2.17
CA SER A 14 -8.40 -15.90 3.47
C SER A 14 -7.36 -14.91 4.03
N VAL A 15 -6.11 -15.14 3.63
CA VAL A 15 -4.94 -14.29 3.79
C VAL A 15 -5.10 -13.07 2.88
N SER A 16 -5.46 -13.24 1.60
CA SER A 16 -5.67 -12.16 0.62
C SER A 16 -6.70 -11.09 1.01
N ILE A 17 -7.74 -11.36 1.79
CA ILE A 17 -8.78 -10.33 2.10
C ILE A 17 -8.24 -9.24 3.02
N ILE A 18 -7.34 -9.65 3.90
CA ILE A 18 -6.63 -8.77 4.81
C ILE A 18 -5.24 -8.49 4.30
N LEU A 19 -4.73 -9.22 3.34
CA LEU A 19 -3.52 -8.79 2.66
C LEU A 19 -3.84 -7.77 1.55
N LEU A 20 -4.98 -7.79 0.89
CA LEU A 20 -5.31 -6.72 -0.05
C LEU A 20 -5.80 -5.47 0.68
N LEU A 21 -6.50 -5.65 1.81
CA LEU A 21 -6.80 -4.53 2.71
C LEU A 21 -5.63 -4.15 3.67
N LEU A 22 -4.66 -5.04 3.96
CA LEU A 22 -3.58 -4.89 4.99
C LEU A 22 -2.20 -5.57 4.65
N SER A 23 -1.83 -5.86 3.39
CA SER A 23 -0.46 -6.28 2.90
C SER A 23 0.23 -5.31 1.97
N SER A 24 -0.55 -4.40 1.44
CA SER A 24 -0.16 -3.02 1.44
C SER A 24 0.07 -2.60 2.91
N CYS A 25 1.33 -2.70 3.36
CA CYS A 25 2.07 -1.69 4.14
C CYS A 25 2.91 -2.01 5.42
N ILE A 26 4.09 -1.33 5.61
CA ILE A 26 5.11 -1.08 6.73
C ILE A 26 5.77 0.31 7.08
N SER A 27 5.62 0.83 8.30
CA SER A 27 6.21 1.84 9.24
C SER A 27 7.69 2.36 9.34
N ARG A 28 7.81 3.50 10.09
CA ARG A 28 8.87 4.54 10.33
C ARG A 28 9.89 4.25 11.48
N ARG A 29 11.00 5.03 11.53
CA ARG A 29 11.61 5.60 12.77
C ARG A 29 12.40 6.92 12.50
N HIS A 30 12.42 7.81 13.50
CA HIS A 30 13.10 9.13 13.55
C HIS A 30 14.64 9.02 13.69
N ILE A 31 15.45 10.02 13.29
CA ILE A 31 15.98 11.12 14.14
C ILE A 31 16.69 12.23 13.29
N SER A 32 16.40 13.51 13.62
CA SER A 32 17.13 14.81 13.52
C SER A 32 18.31 15.03 12.52
N LYS A 33 18.58 16.19 11.89
CA LYS A 33 18.15 17.60 12.02
C LYS A 33 18.16 18.25 10.62
N LEU A 34 17.05 18.24 9.91
CA LEU A 34 16.72 19.28 8.91
C LEU A 34 15.21 19.49 9.06
N ARG A 35 14.80 20.73 9.35
CA ARG A 35 13.40 21.10 9.56
C ARG A 35 12.65 20.89 8.24
N LYS A 36 11.92 19.77 8.12
CA LYS A 36 10.80 19.67 7.18
C LYS A 36 9.79 20.76 7.57
N PRO A 37 9.19 21.52 6.65
CA PRO A 37 7.97 22.23 6.95
C PRO A 37 6.94 21.20 7.42
N ALA A 38 6.54 21.33 8.68
CA ALA A 38 5.59 20.47 9.34
C ALA A 38 4.19 20.74 8.78
N VAL A 39 3.86 20.10 7.67
CA VAL A 39 2.46 19.76 7.40
C VAL A 39 2.38 18.25 7.55
N SER A 40 2.29 17.82 8.81
CA SER A 40 1.80 16.50 9.16
C SER A 40 0.37 16.45 8.60
N ILE A 41 0.15 15.66 7.55
CA ILE A 41 -1.19 15.36 7.02
C ILE A 41 -2.12 14.88 8.18
N SER A 42 -1.55 14.39 9.29
CA SER A 42 -2.31 13.96 10.47
C SER A 42 -2.88 15.09 11.35
N ASP A 43 -2.46 16.34 11.16
CA ASP A 43 -2.90 17.48 11.97
C ASP A 43 -4.16 18.15 11.39
N THR A 44 -4.41 17.99 10.09
CA THR A 44 -5.62 18.47 9.39
C THR A 44 -6.80 17.49 9.46
N ILE A 45 -6.54 16.19 9.69
CA ILE A 45 -7.58 15.16 9.72
C ILE A 45 -8.24 15.13 11.10
N LYS A 46 -9.56 15.29 11.12
CA LYS A 46 -10.39 15.27 12.34
C LYS A 46 -10.85 13.86 12.69
N ASP A 47 -11.30 13.69 13.92
CA ASP A 47 -11.94 12.45 14.35
C ASP A 47 -13.40 12.39 13.87
N PHE A 48 -13.84 11.24 13.36
CA PHE A 48 -15.22 11.04 12.91
C PHE A 48 -16.12 10.85 14.13
N LYS A 49 -17.20 11.63 14.30
CA LYS A 49 -17.99 11.59 15.56
C LYS A 49 -19.31 10.81 15.50
N ASN A 50 -19.78 10.43 14.30
CA ASN A 50 -21.13 9.87 14.12
C ASN A 50 -21.13 8.42 13.63
N TYR A 51 -20.64 7.49 14.45
CA TYR A 51 -20.47 6.09 14.07
C TYR A 51 -21.76 5.24 13.97
N ASN A 52 -22.92 5.82 14.27
CA ASN A 52 -24.19 5.07 14.33
C ASN A 52 -24.90 4.99 12.97
N GLN A 53 -24.27 5.45 11.90
CA GLN A 53 -24.80 5.30 10.55
C GLN A 53 -24.70 3.83 10.10
N PRO A 54 -25.73 3.26 9.43
CA PRO A 54 -25.74 1.87 9.01
C PRO A 54 -24.50 1.43 8.23
N ASP A 55 -23.97 2.31 7.38
CA ASP A 55 -22.79 2.01 6.55
C ASP A 55 -21.51 1.89 7.37
N PHE A 56 -21.39 2.64 8.48
CA PHE A 56 -20.25 2.54 9.40
C PHE A 56 -20.27 1.25 10.20
N ILE A 57 -21.46 0.79 10.60
CA ILE A 57 -21.63 -0.49 11.32
C ILE A 57 -21.23 -1.64 10.39
N LYS A 58 -21.75 -1.66 9.15
CA LYS A 58 -21.36 -2.67 8.15
C LYS A 58 -19.86 -2.68 7.88
N MET A 59 -19.23 -1.50 7.80
CA MET A 59 -17.79 -1.38 7.63
C MET A 59 -17.02 -1.93 8.82
N GLU A 60 -17.46 -1.67 10.06
CA GLU A 60 -16.83 -2.25 11.24
C GLU A 60 -16.96 -3.78 11.25
N ASP A 61 -18.12 -4.32 10.92
CA ASP A 61 -18.34 -5.77 10.87
C ASP A 61 -17.45 -6.44 9.81
N LEU A 62 -17.28 -5.80 8.65
CA LEU A 62 -16.35 -6.24 7.61
C LEU A 62 -14.91 -6.25 8.12
N LEU A 63 -14.50 -5.16 8.79
CA LEU A 63 -13.16 -5.01 9.35
C LEU A 63 -12.88 -6.06 10.44
N ARG A 64 -13.84 -6.36 11.30
CA ARG A 64 -13.73 -7.40 12.34
C ARG A 64 -13.67 -8.81 11.76
N THR A 65 -14.54 -9.12 10.79
CA THR A 65 -14.52 -10.41 10.10
C THR A 65 -13.19 -10.63 9.37
N SER A 66 -12.66 -9.54 8.81
CA SER A 66 -11.34 -9.50 8.20
C SER A 66 -10.24 -9.77 9.25
N GLN A 67 -10.24 -9.03 10.36
CA GLN A 67 -9.27 -9.18 11.44
C GLN A 67 -9.00 -10.63 11.83
N GLU A 68 -10.04 -11.43 12.11
CA GLU A 68 -9.89 -12.82 12.59
C GLU A 68 -9.13 -13.74 11.63
N ARG A 69 -9.26 -13.51 10.32
CA ARG A 69 -8.60 -14.33 9.29
C ARG A 69 -7.16 -13.92 9.11
N ALA A 70 -6.92 -12.62 9.17
CA ALA A 70 -5.61 -12.05 9.01
C ALA A 70 -4.67 -12.56 10.08
N GLN A 71 -5.15 -12.64 11.32
CA GLN A 71 -4.41 -13.16 12.46
C GLN A 71 -3.91 -14.59 12.27
N LYS A 72 -4.54 -15.36 11.37
CA LYS A 72 -4.13 -16.73 10.99
C LYS A 72 -3.11 -16.74 9.84
N SER A 73 -2.86 -15.60 9.21
CA SER A 73 -1.93 -15.45 8.09
C SER A 73 -0.48 -15.48 8.53
N ALA A 74 0.33 -16.36 7.91
CA ALA A 74 1.78 -16.36 8.10
C ALA A 74 2.44 -15.07 7.58
N PHE A 75 1.80 -14.36 6.65
CA PHE A 75 2.37 -13.16 6.03
C PHE A 75 2.39 -11.98 7.00
N ILE A 76 1.32 -11.77 7.79
CA ILE A 76 1.26 -10.62 8.71
C ILE A 76 2.16 -10.77 9.93
N LYS A 77 2.74 -11.95 10.16
CA LYS A 77 3.50 -12.28 11.37
C LYS A 77 4.65 -11.31 11.68
N ASN A 78 5.17 -10.65 10.66
CA ASN A 78 6.25 -9.66 10.79
C ASN A 78 5.79 -8.25 10.42
N ILE A 79 4.48 -8.01 10.40
CA ILE A 79 3.86 -6.78 9.90
C ILE A 79 3.46 -5.83 11.02
N LYS A 80 4.05 -4.62 11.05
CA LYS A 80 3.85 -3.59 12.06
C LYS A 80 3.35 -2.28 11.46
N GLU A 81 2.04 -2.08 11.42
CA GLU A 81 1.42 -0.88 10.85
C GLU A 81 0.42 -0.15 11.71
N ASN A 82 0.29 1.15 11.43
CA ASN A 82 -0.76 2.00 11.96
C ASN A 82 -1.50 2.62 10.78
N ILE A 83 -2.64 2.06 10.40
CA ILE A 83 -3.41 2.49 9.25
C ILE A 83 -4.58 3.33 9.75
N TYR A 84 -4.73 4.53 9.19
CA TYR A 84 -5.97 5.29 9.33
C TYR A 84 -6.83 5.11 8.09
N LEU A 85 -8.07 4.65 8.30
CA LEU A 85 -9.10 4.64 7.28
C LEU A 85 -9.85 5.97 7.35
N ILE A 86 -9.81 6.73 6.26
CA ILE A 86 -10.29 8.11 6.21
C ILE A 86 -11.57 8.19 5.39
N VAL A 87 -12.66 8.64 6.01
CA VAL A 87 -13.93 8.94 5.33
C VAL A 87 -14.17 10.44 5.39
N ASP A 88 -14.34 11.09 4.24
CA ASP A 88 -14.60 12.54 4.14
C ASP A 88 -13.62 13.39 4.97
N GLN A 89 -12.31 13.12 4.83
CA GLN A 89 -11.23 13.78 5.55
C GLN A 89 -11.29 13.62 7.09
N LYS A 90 -12.01 12.62 7.58
CA LYS A 90 -12.08 12.26 9.00
C LYS A 90 -11.61 10.83 9.21
N VAL A 91 -10.87 10.57 10.28
CA VAL A 91 -10.49 9.20 10.64
C VAL A 91 -11.73 8.46 11.11
N ALA A 92 -12.14 7.46 10.34
CA ALA A 92 -13.23 6.56 10.67
C ALA A 92 -12.75 5.44 11.60
N PHE A 93 -11.60 4.85 11.27
CA PHE A 93 -11.00 3.76 12.03
C PHE A 93 -9.48 3.88 12.09
N THR A 94 -8.92 3.46 13.21
CA THR A 94 -7.50 3.15 13.37
C THR A 94 -7.33 1.64 13.38
N VAL A 95 -6.52 1.13 12.45
CA VAL A 95 -6.12 -0.28 12.40
C VAL A 95 -4.65 -0.37 12.78
N ILE A 96 -4.35 -1.16 13.81
CA ILE A 96 -2.99 -1.39 14.29
C ILE A 96 -2.64 -2.84 13.99
N LEU A 97 -1.63 -3.05 13.16
CA LEU A 97 -1.03 -4.36 12.95
C LEU A 97 0.27 -4.43 13.74
N ASN A 98 0.46 -5.48 14.52
CA ASN A 98 1.69 -5.73 15.26
C ASN A 98 2.01 -7.23 15.25
N GLY A 99 2.48 -7.71 14.10
CA GLY A 99 2.68 -9.11 13.81
C GLY A 99 1.34 -9.82 13.66
N ASN A 100 1.11 -10.83 14.49
CA ASN A 100 -0.14 -11.59 14.51
C ASN A 100 -1.28 -10.86 15.23
N GLU A 101 -1.01 -9.75 15.90
CA GLU A 101 -2.04 -8.98 16.58
C GLU A 101 -2.54 -7.87 15.66
N ILE A 102 -3.86 -7.80 15.50
CA ILE A 102 -4.52 -6.71 14.81
C ILE A 102 -5.51 -6.12 15.80
N THR A 103 -5.51 -4.80 15.93
CA THR A 103 -6.46 -4.05 16.74
C THR A 103 -7.19 -3.06 15.85
N ILE A 104 -8.51 -3.02 15.95
CA ILE A 104 -9.36 -2.09 15.19
C ILE A 104 -10.10 -1.22 16.20
N GLU A 105 -9.92 0.08 16.11
CA GLU A 105 -10.56 1.08 16.95
C GLU A 105 -11.31 2.08 16.08
N ARG A 106 -12.49 2.51 16.53
CA ARG A 106 -13.21 3.62 15.91
C ARG A 106 -12.44 4.92 16.17
N GLY A 107 -12.35 5.74 15.13
CA GLY A 107 -11.72 7.06 15.22
C GLY A 107 -10.21 7.06 15.23
N LYS A 108 -9.64 8.20 15.59
CA LYS A 108 -8.19 8.43 15.70
C LYS A 108 -7.68 7.98 17.07
N LYS A 109 -6.82 6.96 17.12
CA LYS A 109 -6.13 6.60 18.36
C LYS A 109 -5.04 7.61 18.71
N THR A 110 -5.11 8.19 19.90
CA THR A 110 -4.13 9.16 20.42
C THR A 110 -2.77 8.50 20.65
N GLY A 111 -1.70 9.26 20.43
CA GLY A 111 -0.32 8.79 20.60
C GLY A 111 0.20 7.86 19.50
N ILE A 112 -0.63 7.51 18.52
CA ILE A 112 -0.22 6.72 17.36
C ILE A 112 0.00 7.62 16.16
N THR A 113 1.12 7.41 15.47
CA THR A 113 1.39 8.04 14.19
C THR A 113 1.04 7.08 13.05
N PRO A 114 0.16 7.47 12.11
CA PRO A 114 -0.19 6.62 11.01
C PRO A 114 1.00 6.44 10.08
N THR A 115 1.12 5.22 9.59
CA THR A 115 2.06 4.83 8.55
C THR A 115 1.37 4.94 7.19
N LEU A 116 0.04 4.73 7.14
CA LEU A 116 -0.81 5.07 6.00
C LEU A 116 -2.10 5.76 6.36
N LEU A 117 -2.57 6.43 5.32
CA LEU A 117 -3.84 7.09 5.22
C LEU A 117 -4.52 6.48 3.99
N ILE A 118 -5.51 5.61 4.22
CA ILE A 118 -6.28 4.99 3.14
C ILE A 118 -7.60 5.76 3.04
N PRO A 119 -7.84 6.49 1.93
CA PRO A 119 -9.13 7.11 1.71
C PRO A 119 -10.16 6.01 1.46
N PHE A 120 -11.29 6.14 2.14
CA PHE A 120 -12.37 5.18 2.11
C PHE A 120 -13.66 5.98 1.99
N SER A 121 -14.40 5.82 0.89
CA SER A 121 -15.74 6.37 0.78
C SER A 121 -16.77 5.32 1.23
N PRO A 122 -17.98 5.72 1.66
CA PRO A 122 -19.05 4.76 1.95
C PRO A 122 -19.34 3.82 0.75
N THR A 123 -19.22 4.34 -0.46
CA THR A 123 -19.33 3.55 -1.70
C THR A 123 -18.20 2.52 -1.79
N ILE A 124 -16.94 2.91 -1.60
CA ILE A 124 -15.81 1.98 -1.55
C ILE A 124 -16.02 0.92 -0.47
N ALA A 125 -16.49 1.30 0.71
CA ALA A 125 -16.79 0.39 1.82
C ALA A 125 -17.83 -0.66 1.45
N GLN A 126 -18.94 -0.23 0.87
CA GLN A 126 -20.02 -1.10 0.46
C GLN A 126 -19.58 -2.05 -0.67
N ASN A 127 -18.80 -1.54 -1.62
CA ASN A 127 -18.32 -2.34 -2.73
C ASN A 127 -17.32 -3.39 -2.27
N LEU A 128 -16.40 -3.01 -1.38
CA LEU A 128 -15.50 -3.95 -0.73
C LEU A 128 -16.28 -4.96 0.11
N ALA A 129 -17.34 -4.55 0.80
CA ALA A 129 -18.16 -5.50 1.55
C ALA A 129 -18.85 -6.53 0.65
N ASN A 130 -19.38 -6.11 -0.51
CA ASN A 130 -20.03 -7.00 -1.48
C ASN A 130 -19.02 -7.95 -2.15
N VAL A 131 -17.87 -7.40 -2.58
CA VAL A 131 -16.73 -8.16 -3.13
C VAL A 131 -16.21 -9.19 -2.13
N LEU A 132 -16.28 -8.90 -0.83
CA LEU A 132 -15.76 -9.77 0.21
C LEU A 132 -16.82 -10.70 0.82
N GLU A 133 -18.05 -10.70 0.30
CA GLU A 133 -19.19 -11.43 0.87
C GLU A 133 -19.02 -12.95 0.75
N ASP A 134 -18.52 -13.44 -0.39
CA ASP A 134 -18.33 -14.87 -0.65
C ASP A 134 -17.02 -15.43 -0.06
N LEU A 135 -16.21 -14.52 0.52
CA LEU A 135 -14.98 -14.80 1.24
C LEU A 135 -13.86 -15.37 0.36
N LYS A 136 -13.97 -15.20 -0.96
CA LYS A 136 -12.95 -15.59 -1.92
C LYS A 136 -12.57 -14.40 -2.77
N LEU A 137 -11.29 -14.06 -2.79
CA LEU A 137 -10.79 -13.06 -3.72
C LEU A 137 -10.42 -13.67 -5.06
N ASP A 138 -11.17 -13.32 -6.09
CA ASP A 138 -10.75 -13.53 -7.46
C ASP A 138 -9.81 -12.41 -7.95
N GLN A 139 -9.29 -12.54 -9.17
CA GLN A 139 -8.32 -11.59 -9.72
C GLN A 139 -8.91 -10.19 -9.96
N GLU A 140 -10.20 -10.09 -10.25
CA GLU A 140 -10.88 -8.81 -10.45
C GLU A 140 -10.99 -8.05 -9.12
N GLU A 141 -11.33 -8.76 -8.06
CA GLU A 141 -11.44 -8.20 -6.72
C GLU A 141 -10.08 -7.78 -6.16
N ILE A 142 -9.03 -8.58 -6.42
CA ILE A 142 -7.64 -8.23 -6.15
C ILE A 142 -7.27 -6.91 -6.86
N PHE A 143 -7.67 -6.76 -8.12
CA PHE A 143 -7.42 -5.55 -8.90
C PHE A 143 -8.15 -4.33 -8.31
N TYR A 144 -9.41 -4.47 -7.88
CA TYR A 144 -10.16 -3.38 -7.26
C TYR A 144 -9.55 -2.89 -5.96
N VAL A 145 -9.14 -3.82 -5.09
CA VAL A 145 -8.49 -3.42 -3.84
C VAL A 145 -7.17 -2.72 -4.14
N SER A 146 -6.42 -3.24 -5.11
CA SER A 146 -5.15 -2.64 -5.55
C SER A 146 -5.35 -1.21 -6.03
N TYR A 147 -6.41 -0.94 -6.82
CA TYR A 147 -6.75 0.41 -7.28
C TYR A 147 -6.92 1.40 -6.11
N ILE A 148 -7.57 0.98 -5.02
CA ILE A 148 -7.83 1.83 -3.84
C ILE A 148 -6.53 2.12 -3.07
N VAL A 149 -5.69 1.10 -2.88
CA VAL A 149 -4.51 1.19 -1.99
C VAL A 149 -3.24 1.62 -2.70
N PHE A 150 -3.21 1.65 -4.03
CA PHE A 150 -2.00 1.88 -4.82
C PHE A 150 -1.31 3.20 -4.50
N ILE A 151 -2.03 4.33 -4.54
CA ILE A 151 -1.47 5.65 -4.23
C ILE A 151 -1.03 5.77 -2.76
N PRO A 152 -1.81 5.34 -1.75
CA PRO A 152 -1.34 5.21 -0.38
C PRO A 152 -0.03 4.40 -0.26
N CYS A 153 0.09 3.30 -0.99
CA CYS A 153 1.29 2.46 -1.00
C CYS A 153 2.50 3.20 -1.57
N LEU A 154 2.35 3.87 -2.70
CA LEU A 154 3.42 4.69 -3.27
C LEU A 154 3.86 5.79 -2.28
N ASN A 155 2.91 6.48 -1.65
CA ASN A 155 3.22 7.45 -0.58
C ASN A 155 4.04 6.82 0.56
N ARG A 156 3.71 5.58 0.95
CA ARG A 156 4.45 4.86 1.98
C ARG A 156 5.86 4.50 1.54
N MET A 157 6.03 3.96 0.32
CA MET A 157 7.32 3.61 -0.26
C MET A 157 8.25 4.83 -0.29
N TYR A 158 7.79 5.96 -0.80
CA TYR A 158 8.61 7.17 -0.94
C TYR A 158 8.71 8.02 0.33
N SER A 159 8.06 7.61 1.42
CA SER A 159 8.27 8.19 2.76
C SER A 159 9.22 7.36 3.63
N MET A 160 9.81 6.28 3.10
CA MET A 160 10.80 5.48 3.83
C MET A 160 12.07 6.30 4.12
N PRO A 161 12.46 6.48 5.40
CA PRO A 161 13.58 7.36 5.77
C PRO A 161 14.91 6.96 5.11
N TYR A 162 15.18 5.66 5.02
CA TYR A 162 16.46 5.15 4.54
C TYR A 162 16.71 5.47 3.04
N LEU A 163 15.65 5.76 2.26
CA LEU A 163 15.77 6.22 0.87
C LEU A 163 16.52 7.55 0.77
N PHE A 164 16.49 8.36 1.83
CA PHE A 164 17.15 9.67 1.92
C PHE A 164 18.48 9.62 2.70
N GLU A 165 18.64 8.64 3.59
CA GLU A 165 19.78 8.56 4.51
C GLU A 165 20.97 7.78 3.93
N THR A 166 20.73 6.82 3.05
CA THR A 166 21.78 5.89 2.59
C THR A 166 22.40 6.36 1.27
N SER A 167 23.73 6.42 1.22
CA SER A 167 24.48 6.72 -0.01
C SER A 167 24.23 5.74 -1.17
N MET A 168 23.62 4.58 -0.88
CA MET A 168 23.22 3.60 -1.89
C MET A 168 22.01 4.05 -2.72
N TYR A 169 21.11 4.84 -2.15
CA TYR A 169 19.90 5.35 -2.83
C TYR A 169 19.99 6.85 -3.12
N LYS A 170 20.85 7.58 -2.38
CA LYS A 170 21.13 9.00 -2.58
C LYS A 170 21.70 9.24 -3.99
N GLY A 171 20.93 9.92 -4.84
CA GLY A 171 21.28 10.22 -6.23
C GLY A 171 20.96 9.11 -7.24
N ARG A 172 20.23 8.06 -6.85
CA ARG A 172 19.80 6.96 -7.75
C ARG A 172 18.29 6.72 -7.78
N LEU A 173 17.54 7.51 -7.02
CA LEU A 173 16.09 7.56 -7.18
C LEU A 173 15.83 8.61 -8.24
N ASP A 174 15.26 8.20 -9.37
CA ASP A 174 14.91 9.13 -10.43
C ASP A 174 13.97 10.19 -9.91
N ASN A 175 14.16 11.41 -10.41
CA ASN A 175 13.40 12.55 -9.92
C ASN A 175 11.98 12.54 -10.49
N TYR A 176 11.70 11.76 -11.52
CA TYR A 176 10.38 11.68 -12.15
C TYR A 176 10.06 10.26 -12.62
N LEU A 177 9.29 9.54 -11.83
CA LEU A 177 8.89 8.15 -12.07
C LEU A 177 7.39 8.06 -12.33
N GLN A 178 7.01 7.17 -13.24
CA GLN A 178 5.63 6.77 -13.46
C GLN A 178 5.48 5.27 -13.26
N PHE A 179 4.38 4.87 -12.64
CA PHE A 179 4.01 3.49 -12.38
C PHE A 179 2.66 3.20 -13.03
N LEU A 180 2.58 2.07 -13.71
CA LEU A 180 1.36 1.54 -14.31
C LEU A 180 1.23 0.06 -13.92
N ILE A 181 0.10 -0.34 -13.36
CA ILE A 181 -0.23 -1.77 -13.18
C ILE A 181 -0.97 -2.27 -14.40
N LYS A 182 -0.47 -3.35 -15.00
CA LYS A 182 -1.09 -4.01 -16.15
C LYS A 182 -2.47 -4.53 -15.77
N ASN A 183 -3.41 -4.34 -16.70
CA ASN A 183 -4.75 -4.92 -16.63
C ASN A 183 -5.04 -5.70 -17.92
N PRO A 184 -4.34 -6.83 -18.17
CA PRO A 184 -4.44 -7.56 -19.43
C PRO A 184 -5.83 -8.16 -19.65
N ASP A 185 -6.53 -8.46 -18.55
CA ASP A 185 -7.85 -9.08 -18.55
C ASP A 185 -9.00 -8.05 -18.59
N GLY A 186 -8.68 -6.74 -18.59
CA GLY A 186 -9.67 -5.67 -18.76
C GLY A 186 -10.64 -5.54 -17.60
N TYR A 187 -10.19 -5.78 -16.37
CA TYR A 187 -11.02 -5.62 -15.15
C TYR A 187 -11.57 -4.20 -15.04
N THR A 188 -12.87 -4.08 -14.74
CA THR A 188 -13.57 -2.79 -14.69
C THR A 188 -13.99 -2.46 -13.28
N TYR A 189 -13.73 -1.26 -12.77
CA TYR A 189 -14.28 -0.84 -11.49
C TYR A 189 -15.63 -0.13 -11.72
N HIS A 190 -16.73 -0.71 -11.21
CA HIS A 190 -18.12 -0.23 -11.46
C HIS A 190 -18.48 -0.12 -12.94
N GLY A 191 -18.05 -1.09 -13.75
CA GLY A 191 -18.29 -1.10 -15.20
C GLY A 191 -17.48 -0.07 -15.97
N GLN A 192 -16.51 0.60 -15.32
CA GLN A 192 -15.57 1.51 -15.96
C GLN A 192 -14.19 0.89 -16.01
N ASN A 193 -13.52 0.96 -17.17
CA ASN A 193 -12.11 0.65 -17.25
C ASN A 193 -11.33 1.65 -16.39
N VAL A 194 -10.70 1.16 -15.33
CA VAL A 194 -9.83 1.98 -14.48
C VAL A 194 -8.38 1.61 -14.68
N GLU A 195 -7.54 2.64 -14.67
CA GLU A 195 -6.11 2.50 -14.71
C GLU A 195 -5.55 2.65 -13.30
N ILE A 196 -4.76 1.66 -12.85
CA ILE A 196 -3.99 1.78 -11.61
C ILE A 196 -2.65 2.39 -11.99
N SER A 197 -2.54 3.70 -11.91
CA SER A 197 -1.31 4.41 -12.23
C SER A 197 -1.03 5.55 -11.28
N GLY A 198 0.25 5.93 -11.21
CA GLY A 198 0.71 6.95 -10.29
C GLY A 198 2.03 7.54 -10.75
N THR A 199 2.17 8.82 -10.48
CA THR A 199 3.34 9.61 -10.78
C THR A 199 4.04 9.99 -9.48
N VAL A 200 5.36 9.82 -9.44
CA VAL A 200 6.21 10.19 -8.32
C VAL A 200 7.25 11.18 -8.81
N VAL A 201 7.25 12.38 -8.25
CA VAL A 201 8.20 13.43 -8.59
C VAL A 201 8.94 13.91 -7.36
N ASN A 202 10.26 14.05 -7.44
CA ASN A 202 11.08 14.63 -6.40
C ASN A 202 11.25 16.12 -6.63
N VAL A 203 10.73 16.93 -5.71
CA VAL A 203 10.87 18.39 -5.72
C VAL A 203 11.63 18.80 -4.46
N ASP A 204 12.86 19.29 -4.63
CA ASP A 204 13.74 19.74 -3.54
C ASP A 204 13.92 18.74 -2.38
N GLY A 205 14.01 17.44 -2.71
CA GLY A 205 14.18 16.37 -1.72
C GLY A 205 12.87 15.91 -1.08
N MET A 206 11.72 16.36 -1.58
CA MET A 206 10.39 15.89 -1.20
C MET A 206 9.73 15.17 -2.37
N PHE A 207 9.33 13.91 -2.16
CA PHE A 207 8.52 13.20 -3.15
C PHE A 207 7.06 13.64 -3.07
N ILE A 208 6.51 14.04 -4.21
CA ILE A 208 5.09 14.30 -4.45
C ILE A 208 4.56 13.13 -5.25
N ILE A 209 3.48 12.51 -4.76
CA ILE A 209 2.83 11.38 -5.40
C ILE A 209 1.46 11.85 -5.91
N MET A 210 1.18 11.62 -7.19
CA MET A 210 -0.07 11.99 -7.85
C MET A 210 -0.71 10.75 -8.47
N PRO A 211 -2.06 10.62 -8.44
CA PRO A 211 -2.74 9.61 -9.23
C PRO A 211 -2.60 9.90 -10.73
N GLY A 212 -2.54 8.84 -11.55
CA GLY A 212 -2.43 8.97 -13.01
C GLY A 212 -1.00 9.06 -13.53
N LEU A 213 -0.87 8.95 -14.86
CA LEU A 213 0.34 9.22 -15.62
C LEU A 213 0.40 10.70 -15.99
N VAL A 214 0.95 11.52 -15.10
CA VAL A 214 1.04 12.98 -15.28
C VAL A 214 2.39 13.32 -15.89
N GLY A 215 2.38 14.08 -16.99
CA GLY A 215 3.56 14.61 -17.69
C GLY A 215 4.53 13.58 -18.26
N ASP A 216 5.74 14.03 -18.58
CA ASP A 216 6.79 13.21 -19.21
C ASP A 216 7.79 12.74 -18.16
N PRO A 217 7.80 11.44 -17.80
CA PRO A 217 8.68 10.92 -16.76
C PRO A 217 10.12 10.82 -17.27
N ASP A 218 11.04 10.61 -16.34
CA ASP A 218 12.39 10.10 -16.65
C ASP A 218 12.33 8.58 -16.84
N ILE A 219 11.54 7.89 -16.02
CA ILE A 219 11.32 6.44 -16.10
C ILE A 219 9.84 6.09 -15.98
N ARG A 220 9.36 5.17 -16.83
CA ARG A 220 8.04 4.54 -16.69
C ARG A 220 8.20 3.04 -16.44
N LEU A 221 7.57 2.58 -15.36
CA LEU A 221 7.48 1.18 -14.99
C LEU A 221 6.10 0.64 -15.30
N GLU A 222 6.04 -0.52 -15.94
CA GLU A 222 4.82 -1.28 -16.17
C GLU A 222 4.91 -2.62 -15.44
N LEU A 223 4.06 -2.80 -14.44
CA LEU A 223 4.15 -3.87 -13.44
C LEU A 223 2.94 -4.79 -13.54
N THR A 224 3.11 -6.10 -13.38
CA THR A 224 2.00 -6.94 -12.92
C THR A 224 1.68 -6.64 -11.46
N LEU A 225 0.51 -7.07 -11.01
CA LEU A 225 0.09 -6.87 -9.63
C LEU A 225 1.02 -7.57 -8.62
N ASP A 226 1.49 -8.78 -8.96
CA ASP A 226 2.51 -9.51 -8.19
C ASP A 226 3.85 -8.74 -8.12
N GLN A 227 4.30 -8.20 -9.25
CA GLN A 227 5.54 -7.41 -9.30
C GLN A 227 5.41 -6.13 -8.45
N ALA A 228 4.25 -5.48 -8.43
CA ALA A 228 4.01 -4.33 -7.58
C ALA A 228 4.05 -4.69 -6.09
N ILE A 229 3.45 -5.82 -5.70
CA ILE A 229 3.50 -6.35 -4.33
C ILE A 229 4.95 -6.67 -3.93
N GLU A 230 5.72 -7.31 -4.80
CA GLU A 230 7.13 -7.60 -4.54
C GLU A 230 7.97 -6.33 -4.37
N LEU A 231 7.81 -5.36 -5.28
CA LEU A 231 8.50 -4.09 -5.22
C LEU A 231 8.21 -3.37 -3.91
N TYR A 232 6.93 -3.33 -3.54
CA TYR A 232 6.46 -2.78 -2.30
C TYR A 232 7.14 -3.47 -1.10
N LYS A 233 7.13 -4.81 -1.08
CA LYS A 233 7.73 -5.60 0.00
C LYS A 233 9.23 -5.34 0.14
N TYR A 234 9.97 -5.25 -0.96
CA TYR A 234 11.41 -5.00 -0.90
C TYR A 234 11.72 -3.66 -0.24
N VAL A 235 11.01 -2.61 -0.64
CA VAL A 235 11.20 -1.26 -0.11
C VAL A 235 10.68 -1.17 1.33
N VAL A 236 9.49 -1.67 1.58
CA VAL A 236 8.78 -1.31 2.80
C VAL A 236 9.06 -2.28 3.95
N TYR A 237 9.22 -3.56 3.65
CA TYR A 237 9.35 -4.62 4.65
C TYR A 237 10.76 -5.15 4.81
N ASP A 238 11.39 -5.47 3.69
CA ASP A 238 12.66 -6.18 3.74
C ASP A 238 13.83 -5.23 3.99
N ALA A 239 13.77 -3.99 3.48
CA ALA A 239 14.84 -3.01 3.64
C ALA A 239 15.03 -2.48 5.08
N VAL A 240 13.97 -2.54 5.91
CA VAL A 240 14.02 -2.06 7.30
C VAL A 240 14.44 -3.13 8.31
N LYS A 241 14.58 -4.38 7.88
CA LYS A 241 15.04 -5.46 8.76
C LYS A 241 16.49 -5.24 9.14
N ASP A 242 16.83 -5.58 10.38
CA ASP A 242 18.23 -5.66 10.78
C ASP A 242 18.88 -6.84 10.04
N GLN A 243 19.77 -6.51 9.12
CA GLN A 243 20.33 -7.42 8.13
C GLN A 243 21.79 -7.08 7.92
N SER A 244 22.58 -8.13 7.65
CA SER A 244 23.98 -7.99 7.28
C SER A 244 24.12 -7.16 5.98
N LYS A 245 25.29 -6.53 5.79
CA LYS A 245 25.61 -5.79 4.56
C LYS A 245 25.41 -6.66 3.30
N MET A 246 25.73 -7.94 3.39
CA MET A 246 25.56 -8.90 2.28
C MET A 246 24.08 -9.13 1.94
N GLU A 247 23.21 -9.27 2.94
CA GLU A 247 21.77 -9.43 2.73
C GLU A 247 21.13 -8.18 2.14
N LYS A 248 21.53 -7.00 2.63
CA LYS A 248 21.10 -5.71 2.04
C LYS A 248 21.48 -5.61 0.56
N MET A 249 22.68 -6.06 0.19
CA MET A 249 23.11 -6.05 -1.21
C MET A 249 22.35 -7.07 -2.08
N LYS A 250 22.01 -8.25 -1.52
CA LYS A 250 21.12 -9.22 -2.20
C LYS A 250 19.73 -8.65 -2.42
N LEU A 251 19.16 -7.98 -1.42
CA LEU A 251 17.86 -7.32 -1.53
C LEU A 251 17.89 -6.22 -2.59
N PHE A 252 18.92 -5.37 -2.56
CA PHE A 252 19.09 -4.31 -3.55
C PHE A 252 19.20 -4.87 -4.98
N LYS A 253 19.92 -5.99 -5.17
CA LYS A 253 20.00 -6.65 -6.46
C LYS A 253 18.64 -7.16 -6.94
N LYS A 254 17.82 -7.75 -6.06
CA LYS A 254 16.45 -8.17 -6.39
C LYS A 254 15.58 -6.99 -6.81
N TYR A 255 15.61 -5.92 -6.02
CA TYR A 255 14.92 -4.67 -6.33
C TYR A 255 15.33 -4.10 -7.70
N SER A 256 16.63 -3.92 -7.94
CA SER A 256 17.17 -3.34 -9.17
C SER A 256 16.84 -4.20 -10.40
N ASN A 257 16.92 -5.53 -10.28
CA ASN A 257 16.51 -6.44 -11.34
C ASN A 257 15.03 -6.29 -11.68
N LEU A 258 14.16 -6.22 -10.65
CA LEU A 258 12.72 -6.05 -10.84
C LEU A 258 12.39 -4.71 -11.51
N VAL A 259 12.99 -3.60 -11.03
CA VAL A 259 12.80 -2.29 -11.66
C VAL A 259 13.23 -2.31 -13.12
N LYS A 260 14.39 -2.91 -13.43
CA LYS A 260 14.90 -3.02 -14.81
C LYS A 260 13.97 -3.86 -15.69
N GLU A 261 13.46 -4.97 -15.18
CA GLU A 261 12.51 -5.85 -15.90
C GLU A 261 11.21 -5.12 -16.23
N CYS A 262 10.73 -4.27 -15.33
CA CYS A 262 9.47 -3.55 -15.49
C CYS A 262 9.62 -2.21 -16.20
N THR A 263 10.84 -1.76 -16.51
CA THR A 263 11.08 -0.48 -17.19
C THR A 263 10.68 -0.59 -18.66
N ILE A 264 9.68 0.20 -19.06
CA ILE A 264 9.20 0.29 -20.45
C ILE A 264 9.61 1.58 -21.15
N TYR A 265 10.06 2.57 -20.38
CA TYR A 265 10.58 3.83 -20.89
C TYR A 265 11.64 4.36 -19.93
N GLU A 266 12.74 4.83 -20.49
CA GLU A 266 13.83 5.52 -19.79
C GLU A 266 14.30 6.66 -20.70
N ARG A 267 14.39 7.87 -20.15
CA ARG A 267 14.82 9.06 -20.86
C ARG A 267 16.32 8.97 -21.15
N SER A 268 16.69 9.15 -22.41
CA SER A 268 18.06 8.89 -22.91
C SER A 268 19.13 9.94 -22.54
N TRP A 269 18.81 10.99 -21.79
CA TRP A 269 19.73 12.12 -21.56
C TRP A 269 19.86 12.45 -20.07
N HIS A 270 20.60 11.62 -19.34
CA HIS A 270 21.08 11.90 -17.98
C HIS A 270 22.51 11.39 -17.79
#